data_AF-A0A8J7L3H7-F1
#
_entry.id   AF-A0A8J7L3H7-F1
#
_cell.length_a   1.000
_cell.length_b   1.000
_cell.length_c   1.000
_cell.angle_alpha   90.00
_cell.angle_beta   90.00
_cell.angle_gamma   90.00
#
_symmetry.space_group_name_H-M   'P 1'
#
loop_
_entity.id
_entity.type
_entity.pdbx_description
1 polymer ?
#
loop_
_entity_poly.entity_id
_entity_poly.type
_entity_poly.pdbx_seq_one_letter_code
_entity_poly.pdbx_strand_id
1 'polypeptide(L)'
;MAAQVATGNINLARLNREKEQVIQQKIEIQKQLSSNLQEIQQVNQEINHTIIRASASGTIQELNLRNSQQILRPGDVVAKIAPSESSLVIKALVTSEKIPQVKTGQRVEMRVSGCSYTDYGTIRFS
;
A
#
# COMPACT_ATOMS: atom_id res chain seq x y z
N MET A 1 26.56 -69.42 8.34
CA MET A 1 25.52 -68.69 7.59
C MET A 1 24.61 -67.82 8.48
N ALA A 2 24.15 -68.27 9.66
CA ALA A 2 23.27 -67.45 10.53
C ALA A 2 23.89 -66.13 11.05
N ALA A 3 25.19 -66.13 11.40
CA ALA A 3 25.85 -64.92 11.93
C ALA A 3 26.04 -63.81 10.88
N GLN A 4 26.36 -64.16 9.62
CA GLN A 4 26.52 -63.18 8.53
C GLN A 4 25.20 -62.49 8.15
N VAL A 5 24.08 -63.21 8.19
CA VAL A 5 22.74 -62.65 7.94
C VAL A 5 22.33 -61.67 9.04
N ALA A 6 22.65 -61.99 10.30
CA ALA A 6 22.40 -61.09 11.43
C ALA A 6 23.20 -59.78 11.33
N THR A 7 24.49 -59.85 10.96
CA THR A 7 25.32 -58.65 10.76
C THR A 7 24.83 -57.78 9.61
N GLY A 8 24.37 -58.39 8.50
CA GLY A 8 23.75 -57.68 7.38
C GLY A 8 22.50 -56.91 7.78
N ASN A 9 21.62 -57.52 8.59
CA ASN A 9 20.41 -56.89 9.10
C ASN A 9 20.70 -55.72 10.05
N ILE A 10 21.74 -55.83 10.89
CA ILE A 10 22.18 -54.74 11.79
C ILE A 10 22.70 -53.55 10.97
N ASN A 11 23.50 -53.80 9.93
CA ASN A 11 24.01 -52.76 9.06
C ASN A 11 22.89 -52.05 8.28
N LEU A 12 21.90 -52.80 7.78
CA LEU A 12 20.73 -52.24 7.11
C LEU A 12 19.89 -51.38 8.07
N ALA A 13 19.66 -51.86 9.29
CA ALA A 13 18.92 -51.12 10.31
C ALA A 13 19.63 -49.82 10.71
N ARG A 14 20.97 -49.82 10.82
CA ARG A 14 21.75 -48.60 11.07
C ARG A 14 21.62 -47.61 9.91
N LEU A 15 21.77 -48.07 8.68
CA LEU A 15 21.68 -47.22 7.49
C LEU A 15 20.29 -46.58 7.35
N ASN A 16 19.22 -47.32 7.69
CA ASN A 16 17.87 -46.78 7.71
C ASN A 16 17.69 -45.68 8.77
N ARG A 17 18.24 -45.86 9.99
CA ARG A 17 18.20 -44.81 11.02
C ARG A 17 18.98 -43.56 10.61
N GLU A 18 20.16 -43.72 10.04
CA GLU A 18 20.96 -42.60 9.53
C GLU A 18 20.20 -41.85 8.42
N LYS A 19 19.55 -42.57 7.51
CA LYS A 19 18.68 -41.98 6.48
C LYS A 19 17.52 -41.21 7.10
N GLU A 20 16.83 -41.77 8.08
CA GLU A 20 15.74 -41.09 8.78
C GLU A 20 16.22 -39.81 9.49
N GLN A 21 17.37 -39.86 10.15
CA GLN A 21 17.98 -38.69 10.79
C GLN A 21 18.29 -37.59 9.78
N VAL A 22 18.87 -37.93 8.62
CA VAL A 22 19.16 -36.95 7.56
C VAL A 22 17.88 -36.36 6.99
N ILE A 23 16.81 -37.15 6.82
CA ILE A 23 15.50 -36.66 6.37
C ILE A 23 14.92 -35.67 7.38
N GLN A 24 14.99 -35.99 8.68
CA GLN A 24 14.51 -35.09 9.73
C GLN A 24 15.31 -33.79 9.79
N GLN A 25 16.64 -33.85 9.68
CA GLN A 25 17.50 -32.66 9.60
C GLN A 25 17.14 -31.79 8.38
N LYS A 26 16.91 -32.41 7.22
CA LYS A 26 16.50 -31.69 6.01
C LYS A 26 15.16 -30.97 6.22
N ILE A 27 14.18 -31.64 6.82
CA ILE A 27 12.87 -31.03 7.11
C ILE A 27 13.03 -29.84 8.05
N GLU A 28 13.84 -29.97 9.10
CA GLU A 28 14.09 -28.89 10.05
C GLU A 28 14.78 -27.69 9.38
N ILE A 29 15.81 -27.93 8.57
CA ILE A 29 16.48 -26.87 7.80
C ILE A 29 15.50 -26.19 6.83
N GLN A 30 14.64 -26.95 6.15
CA GLN A 30 13.61 -26.39 5.26
C GLN A 30 12.60 -25.53 6.02
N LYS A 31 12.21 -25.95 7.22
CA LYS A 31 11.32 -25.19 8.09
C LYS A 31 11.97 -23.88 8.53
N GLN A 32 13.22 -23.94 8.99
CA GLN A 32 14.00 -22.75 9.36
C GLN A 32 14.17 -21.79 8.18
N LEU A 33 14.47 -22.31 6.99
CA LEU A 33 14.57 -21.50 5.78
C LEU A 33 13.25 -20.79 5.47
N SER A 34 12.13 -21.50 5.55
CA SER A 34 10.79 -20.93 5.33
C SER A 34 10.49 -19.81 6.33
N SER A 35 10.75 -20.04 7.61
CA SER A 35 10.57 -19.04 8.67
C SER A 35 11.45 -17.81 8.46
N ASN A 36 12.73 -18.00 8.13
CA ASN A 36 13.65 -16.89 7.89
C ASN A 36 13.25 -16.07 6.65
N LEU A 37 12.74 -16.72 5.60
CA LEU A 37 12.23 -16.01 4.41
C LEU A 37 10.99 -15.18 4.75
N GLN A 38 10.10 -15.69 5.61
CA GLN A 38 8.95 -14.92 6.10
C GLN A 38 9.39 -13.72 6.94
N GLU A 39 10.36 -13.89 7.81
CA GLU A 39 10.93 -12.79 8.62
C GLU A 39 11.56 -11.71 7.74
N ILE A 40 12.36 -12.10 6.73
CA ILE A 40 12.91 -11.18 5.73
C ILE A 40 11.80 -10.43 5.01
N GLN A 41 10.72 -11.10 4.61
CA GLN A 41 9.59 -10.46 3.95
C GLN A 41 8.89 -9.44 4.88
N GLN A 42 8.69 -9.78 6.14
CA GLN A 42 8.07 -8.89 7.14
C GLN A 42 8.93 -7.63 7.36
N VAL A 43 10.23 -7.80 7.62
CA VAL A 43 11.16 -6.68 7.81
C VAL A 43 11.22 -5.78 6.57
N ASN A 44 11.22 -6.36 5.37
CA ASN A 44 11.16 -5.57 4.14
C ASN A 44 9.86 -4.77 4.00
N GLN A 45 8.73 -5.32 4.42
CA GLN A 45 7.46 -4.59 4.44
C GLN A 45 7.51 -3.43 5.46
N GLU A 46 8.08 -3.66 6.64
CA GLU A 46 8.27 -2.61 7.65
C GLU A 46 9.15 -1.47 7.13
N ILE A 47 10.29 -1.79 6.51
CA ILE A 47 11.18 -0.80 5.89
C ILE A 47 10.43 -0.02 4.81
N ASN A 48 9.67 -0.69 3.95
CA ASN A 48 8.90 -0.01 2.90
C ASN A 48 7.86 0.96 3.49
N HIS A 49 7.25 0.63 4.64
CA HIS A 49 6.31 1.52 5.33
C HIS A 49 6.97 2.73 6.03
N THR A 50 8.30 2.75 6.18
CA THR A 50 9.01 3.95 6.68
C THR A 50 9.12 5.05 5.62
N ILE A 51 8.94 4.72 4.34
CA ILE A 51 9.05 5.66 3.24
C ILE A 51 7.64 6.10 2.82
N ILE A 52 7.29 7.34 3.14
CA ILE A 52 6.02 7.94 2.71
C ILE A 52 6.19 8.50 1.30
N ARG A 53 5.48 7.93 0.33
CA ARG A 53 5.47 8.37 -1.07
C ARG A 53 4.18 9.12 -1.39
N ALA A 54 4.26 10.06 -2.34
CA ALA A 54 3.09 10.73 -2.88
C ALA A 54 2.15 9.71 -3.56
N SER A 55 0.84 9.81 -3.28
CA SER A 55 -0.18 8.93 -3.88
C SER A 55 -0.54 9.31 -5.31
N ALA A 56 -0.26 10.54 -5.73
CA ALA A 56 -0.49 11.05 -7.08
C ALA A 56 0.51 12.15 -7.43
N SER A 57 0.78 12.32 -8.72
CA SER A 57 1.50 13.47 -9.25
C SER A 57 0.65 14.73 -9.09
N GLY A 58 1.24 15.81 -8.59
CA GLY A 58 0.48 17.00 -8.23
C GLY A 58 1.28 18.09 -7.54
N THR A 59 0.57 19.10 -7.06
CA THR A 59 1.12 20.18 -6.24
C THR A 59 0.82 19.94 -4.77
N ILE A 60 1.79 20.17 -3.89
CA ILE A 60 1.59 20.11 -2.44
C ILE A 60 0.81 21.36 -2.01
N GLN A 61 -0.43 21.17 -1.54
CA GLN A 61 -1.28 22.25 -1.03
C GLN A 61 -1.03 22.53 0.45
N GLU A 62 -0.67 21.49 1.21
CA GLU A 62 -0.44 21.58 2.64
C GLU A 62 0.65 20.58 3.03
N LEU A 63 1.59 21.00 3.87
CA LEU A 63 2.65 20.17 4.43
C LEU A 63 2.63 20.32 5.96
N ASN A 64 2.32 19.22 6.66
CA ASN A 64 2.17 19.18 8.12
C ASN A 64 3.44 18.67 8.82
N LEU A 65 4.59 18.90 8.21
CA LEU A 65 5.90 18.63 8.78
C LEU A 65 6.57 19.94 9.15
N ARG A 66 6.93 20.07 10.44
CA ARG A 66 7.63 21.27 10.94
C ARG A 66 9.14 21.04 11.03
N ASN A 67 9.54 19.84 11.46
CA ASN A 67 10.93 19.48 11.73
C ASN A 67 11.24 18.08 11.20
N SER A 68 12.50 17.81 10.86
CA SER A 68 12.94 16.51 10.32
C SER A 68 12.91 15.35 11.32
N GLN A 69 12.89 15.63 12.63
CA GLN A 69 12.87 14.62 13.71
C GLN A 69 11.48 14.48 14.36
N GLN A 70 10.44 14.97 13.69
CA GLN A 70 9.07 14.89 14.19
C GLN A 70 8.58 13.44 14.18
N ILE A 71 8.05 12.99 15.32
CA ILE A 71 7.42 11.67 15.45
C ILE A 71 6.01 11.74 14.86
N LEU A 72 5.68 10.79 13.99
CA LEU A 72 4.36 10.63 13.38
C LEU A 72 3.65 9.41 13.97
N ARG A 73 2.33 9.50 14.08
CA ARG A 73 1.45 8.39 14.46
C ARG A 73 0.75 7.82 13.22
N PRO A 74 0.34 6.55 13.25
CA PRO A 74 -0.51 5.99 12.21
C PRO A 74 -1.78 6.84 12.04
N GLY A 75 -2.05 7.25 10.80
CA GLY A 75 -3.19 8.11 10.45
C GLY A 75 -2.89 9.61 10.43
N ASP A 76 -1.72 10.06 10.86
CA ASP A 76 -1.32 11.47 10.74
C ASP A 76 -1.26 11.90 9.27
N VAL A 77 -1.85 13.07 8.98
CA VAL A 77 -1.81 13.66 7.64
C VAL A 77 -0.48 14.38 7.47
N VAL A 78 0.42 13.82 6.66
CA VAL A 78 1.75 14.42 6.39
C VAL A 78 1.67 15.54 5.35
N ALA A 79 0.96 15.31 4.25
CA ALA A 79 0.79 16.30 3.20
C ALA A 79 -0.56 16.12 2.49
N LYS A 80 -1.10 17.21 1.94
CA LYS A 80 -2.25 17.19 1.03
C LYS A 80 -1.76 17.55 -0.37
N ILE A 81 -2.05 16.71 -1.34
CA ILE A 81 -1.63 16.87 -2.73
C ILE A 81 -2.85 17.15 -3.59
N ALA A 82 -2.80 18.23 -4.38
CA ALA A 82 -3.74 18.48 -5.46
C ALA A 82 -3.20 17.83 -6.74
N PRO A 83 -3.86 16.77 -7.28
CA PRO A 83 -3.38 16.08 -8.47
C PRO A 83 -3.35 16.99 -9.70
N SER A 84 -2.31 16.86 -10.52
CA SER A 84 -2.17 17.63 -11.77
C SER A 84 -3.22 17.23 -12.81
N GLU A 85 -3.52 15.94 -12.90
CA GLU A 85 -4.46 15.35 -13.86
C GLU A 85 -5.80 15.07 -13.18
N SER A 86 -6.50 16.11 -12.76
CA SER A 86 -7.85 15.99 -12.19
C SER A 86 -8.89 16.71 -13.04
N SER A 87 -10.04 16.06 -13.23
CA SER A 87 -11.19 16.74 -13.83
C SER A 87 -11.67 17.82 -12.87
N LEU A 88 -11.86 19.03 -13.40
CA LEU A 88 -12.40 20.12 -12.61
C LEU A 88 -13.86 19.80 -12.25
N VAL A 89 -14.12 19.58 -10.96
CA VAL A 89 -15.46 19.36 -10.43
C VAL A 89 -15.83 20.54 -9.56
N ILE A 90 -17.01 21.12 -9.80
CA ILE A 90 -17.51 22.22 -8.97
C ILE A 90 -18.75 21.76 -8.21
N LYS A 91 -18.77 22.06 -6.91
CA LYS A 91 -19.90 21.81 -6.03
C LYS A 91 -20.57 23.14 -5.72
N ALA A 92 -21.85 23.24 -6.03
CA ALA A 92 -22.69 24.39 -5.68
C ALA A 92 -23.73 23.96 -4.65
N LEU A 93 -23.94 24.82 -3.64
CA LEU A 93 -25.02 24.64 -2.68
C LEU A 93 -26.30 25.25 -3.25
N VAL A 94 -27.40 24.50 -3.18
CA VAL A 94 -28.72 24.93 -3.66
C VAL A 94 -29.67 24.91 -2.48
N THR A 95 -30.46 25.98 -2.31
CA THR A 95 -31.48 26.02 -1.27
C THR A 95 -32.61 25.04 -1.60
N SER A 96 -33.22 24.44 -0.57
CA SER A 96 -34.25 23.41 -0.76
C SER A 96 -35.40 23.84 -1.67
N GLU A 97 -35.80 25.12 -1.58
CA GLU A 97 -36.84 25.74 -2.42
C GLU A 97 -36.52 25.73 -3.92
N LYS A 98 -35.22 25.74 -4.28
CA LYS A 98 -34.75 25.79 -5.66
C LYS A 98 -34.40 24.42 -6.23
N ILE A 99 -34.36 23.36 -5.42
CA ILE A 99 -34.08 21.98 -5.88
C ILE A 99 -35.00 21.56 -7.04
N PRO A 100 -36.32 21.82 -7.03
CA PRO A 100 -37.20 21.42 -8.14
C PRO A 100 -36.86 22.06 -9.49
N GLN A 101 -36.09 23.15 -9.49
CA GLN A 101 -35.69 23.88 -10.69
C GLN A 101 -34.38 23.37 -11.29
N VAL A 102 -33.63 22.54 -10.54
CA VAL A 102 -32.34 21.98 -10.98
C VAL A 102 -32.56 20.65 -11.69
N LYS A 103 -31.98 20.50 -12.88
CA LYS A 103 -32.07 19.29 -13.71
C LYS A 103 -30.71 18.94 -14.29
N THR A 104 -30.44 17.65 -14.44
CA THR A 104 -29.24 17.16 -15.12
C THR A 104 -29.21 17.65 -16.58
N GLY A 105 -28.02 18.02 -17.08
CA GLY A 105 -27.83 18.53 -18.43
C GLY A 105 -28.20 20.00 -18.63
N GLN A 106 -28.55 20.72 -17.56
CA GLN A 106 -28.67 22.18 -17.63
C GLN A 106 -27.31 22.81 -17.91
N ARG A 107 -27.27 23.74 -18.87
CA ARG A 107 -26.06 24.55 -19.10
C ARG A 107 -25.80 25.43 -17.88
N VAL A 108 -24.56 25.42 -17.41
CA VAL A 108 -24.14 26.22 -16.27
C VAL A 108 -23.04 27.19 -16.70
N GLU A 109 -23.19 28.45 -16.32
CA GLU A 109 -22.12 29.45 -16.39
C GLU A 109 -21.70 29.83 -14.97
N MET A 110 -20.39 29.89 -14.74
CA MET A 110 -19.81 30.27 -13.45
C MET A 110 -18.85 31.45 -13.60
N ARG A 111 -18.86 32.33 -12.60
CA ARG A 111 -17.84 33.37 -12.39
C ARG A 111 -17.11 33.10 -11.09
N VAL A 112 -15.79 33.26 -11.10
CA VAL A 112 -14.95 33.09 -9.92
C VAL A 112 -14.79 34.46 -9.25
N SER A 113 -15.32 34.60 -8.04
CA SER A 113 -15.16 35.81 -7.25
C SER A 113 -13.67 36.09 -7.00
N GLY A 114 -13.23 37.32 -7.26
CA GLY A 114 -11.82 37.71 -7.15
C GLY A 114 -11.05 37.71 -8.48
N CYS A 115 -11.60 37.12 -9.54
CA CYS A 115 -11.09 37.26 -10.90
C CYS A 115 -11.88 38.33 -11.66
N SER A 116 -11.18 39.28 -12.28
CA SER A 116 -11.79 40.31 -13.15
C SER A 116 -12.50 39.64 -14.34
N TYR A 117 -13.74 40.06 -14.61
CA TYR A 117 -14.51 39.52 -15.74
C TYR A 117 -13.84 39.81 -17.08
N THR A 118 -13.20 40.98 -17.21
CA THR A 118 -12.51 41.41 -18.43
C THR A 118 -11.35 40.49 -18.78
N ASP A 119 -10.67 39.96 -17.76
CA ASP A 119 -9.45 39.17 -17.93
C ASP A 119 -9.74 37.66 -17.98
N TYR A 120 -10.77 37.19 -17.25
CA TYR A 120 -11.02 35.76 -17.03
C TYR A 120 -12.39 35.24 -17.47
N GLY A 121 -13.37 36.11 -17.78
CA GLY A 121 -14.66 35.71 -18.35
C GLY A 121 -15.54 34.81 -17.46
N THR A 122 -16.21 33.83 -18.07
CA THR A 122 -17.06 32.82 -17.39
C THR A 122 -16.65 31.40 -17.78
N ILE A 123 -16.72 30.48 -16.82
CA ILE A 123 -16.51 29.04 -17.06
C ILE A 123 -17.84 28.42 -17.46
N ARG A 124 -17.88 27.73 -18.60
CA ARG A 124 -19.08 27.06 -19.12
C ARG A 124 -18.96 25.56 -18.95
N PHE A 125 -20.02 24.95 -18.41
CA PHE A 125 -20.18 23.50 -18.32
C PHE A 125 -21.38 23.08 -19.18
N SER A 126 -21.18 22.08 -20.04
CA SER A 126 -22.17 21.54 -20.98
C SER A 126 -22.52 20.10 -20.66
#